data_AF-A0A619A9E7-F1
#
_entry.id   AF-A0A619A9E7-F1
#
_cell.length_a   1.000
_cell.length_b   1.000
_cell.length_c   1.000
_cell.angle_alpha   90.00
_cell.angle_beta   90.00
_cell.angle_gamma   90.00
#
_symmetry.space_group_name_H-M   'P 1'
#
loop_
_entity.id
_entity.type
_entity.pdbx_description
1 polymer ?
#
loop_
_entity_poly.entity_id
_entity_poly.type
_entity_poly.pdbx_seq_one_letter_code
_entity_poly.pdbx_strand_id
1 'polypeptide(L)'
;MMNSTNELPALLGFPSAESDCNYELLIYNYQWAVYTLLRSSCKDAMKIYKAGNPELSLRAFRFILEESGKLFYSIDYVDGGLECMTALLISDIKAAISECEKFMRKSSCQ
;
A
#
# COMPACT_ATOMS: atom_id res chain seq x y z
N MET A 1 25.02 -44.91 -48.55
CA MET A 1 26.23 -44.08 -48.36
C MET A 1 25.78 -42.65 -48.65
N MET A 2 25.80 -41.66 -47.78
CA MET A 2 26.37 -41.44 -46.45
C MET A 2 25.47 -40.43 -45.71
N ASN A 3 25.43 -40.57 -44.38
CA ASN A 3 25.01 -39.53 -43.43
C ASN A 3 25.83 -38.26 -43.61
N SER A 4 25.20 -37.10 -43.38
CA SER A 4 25.85 -36.03 -42.60
C SER A 4 24.78 -35.07 -42.05
N THR A 5 24.36 -35.35 -40.81
CA THR A 5 23.98 -34.32 -39.84
C THR A 5 25.17 -33.38 -39.64
N ASN A 6 24.93 -32.07 -39.58
CA ASN A 6 25.65 -31.17 -38.67
C ASN A 6 24.90 -29.83 -38.60
N GLU A 7 23.95 -29.83 -37.67
CA GLU A 7 23.68 -28.79 -36.68
C GLU A 7 24.39 -27.44 -36.91
N LEU A 8 23.57 -26.41 -37.12
CA LEU A 8 24.00 -25.03 -36.94
C LEU A 8 24.40 -24.80 -35.47
N PRO A 9 25.45 -24.02 -35.19
CA PRO A 9 26.00 -23.92 -33.84
C PRO A 9 25.03 -23.20 -32.90
N ALA A 10 24.62 -23.90 -31.85
CA ALA A 10 24.13 -23.33 -30.59
C ALA A 10 25.27 -22.59 -29.85
N LEU A 11 25.83 -21.55 -30.48
CA LEU A 11 27.08 -20.91 -30.06
C LEU A 11 27.02 -19.39 -30.17
N LEU A 12 25.94 -18.81 -29.66
CA LEU A 12 25.98 -17.53 -28.96
C LEU A 12 25.03 -17.69 -27.79
N GLY A 13 25.56 -18.12 -26.65
CA GLY A 13 24.87 -18.22 -25.38
C GLY A 13 24.45 -16.86 -24.85
N PHE A 14 23.57 -16.18 -25.58
CA PHE A 14 22.65 -15.27 -24.94
C PHE A 14 21.69 -16.16 -24.16
N PRO A 15 21.67 -16.12 -22.81
CA PRO A 15 20.43 -16.49 -22.16
C PRO A 15 19.36 -15.66 -22.87
N SER A 16 18.34 -16.32 -23.43
CA SER A 16 17.11 -15.62 -23.76
C SER A 16 16.70 -14.98 -22.45
N ALA A 17 16.97 -13.69 -22.32
CA ALA A 17 16.60 -12.90 -21.17
C ALA A 17 15.09 -12.67 -21.24
N GLU A 18 14.33 -13.77 -21.19
CA GLU A 18 13.03 -13.78 -20.56
C GLU A 18 13.33 -13.56 -19.09
N SER A 19 13.55 -12.29 -18.74
CA SER A 19 13.30 -11.81 -17.40
C SER A 19 11.82 -12.09 -17.18
N ASP A 20 11.49 -13.28 -16.69
CA ASP A 20 10.16 -13.61 -16.21
C ASP A 20 9.80 -12.55 -15.17
N CYS A 21 9.04 -11.54 -15.61
CA CYS A 21 8.56 -10.49 -14.75
C CYS A 21 7.67 -11.17 -13.73
N ASN A 22 8.14 -11.27 -12.48
CA ASN A 22 7.32 -11.83 -11.42
C ASN A 22 6.23 -10.80 -11.07
N TYR A 23 5.14 -10.86 -11.82
CA TYR A 23 4.00 -9.94 -11.71
C TYR A 23 3.42 -9.95 -10.30
N GLU A 24 3.40 -11.09 -9.62
CA GLU A 24 2.92 -11.21 -8.24
C GLU A 24 3.80 -10.41 -7.28
N LEU A 25 5.13 -10.55 -7.39
CA LEU A 25 6.07 -9.79 -6.58
C LEU A 25 6.01 -8.29 -6.88
N LEU A 26 5.81 -7.91 -8.14
CA LEU A 26 5.64 -6.51 -8.54
C LEU A 26 4.37 -5.90 -7.93
N ILE A 27 3.24 -6.61 -7.99
CA ILE A 27 1.96 -6.18 -7.40
C ILE A 27 2.10 -6.07 -5.88
N TYR A 28 2.71 -7.06 -5.22
CA TYR A 28 2.95 -7.03 -3.78
C TYR A 28 3.80 -5.83 -3.37
N ASN A 29 4.92 -5.58 -4.07
CA ASN A 29 5.79 -4.44 -3.78
C ASN A 29 5.07 -3.10 -3.98
N TYR A 30 4.21 -3.00 -4.99
CA TYR A 30 3.36 -1.83 -5.21
C TYR A 30 2.39 -1.63 -4.03
N GLN A 31 1.64 -2.65 -3.64
CA GLN A 31 0.70 -2.60 -2.51
C GLN A 31 1.42 -2.25 -1.20
N TRP A 32 2.60 -2.83 -0.97
CA TRP A 32 3.44 -2.52 0.18
C TRP A 32 3.91 -1.05 0.21
N ALA A 33 4.29 -0.50 -0.94
CA ALA A 33 4.67 0.90 -1.07
C ALA A 33 3.47 1.83 -0.78
N VAL A 34 2.29 1.49 -1.30
CA VAL A 34 1.04 2.22 -1.00
C VAL A 34 0.73 2.17 0.49
N TYR A 35 0.78 0.99 1.13
CA TYR A 35 0.61 0.86 2.58
C TYR A 35 1.57 1.75 3.37
N THR A 36 2.86 1.72 3.00
CA THR A 36 3.91 2.50 3.67
C THR A 36 3.63 4.00 3.57
N LEU A 37 3.20 4.47 2.40
CA LEU A 37 2.81 5.85 2.18
C LEU A 37 1.61 6.23 3.06
N LEU A 38 0.53 5.44 3.05
CA LEU A 38 -0.67 5.68 3.85
C LEU A 38 -0.38 5.74 5.35
N ARG A 39 0.47 4.83 5.84
CA ARG A 39 0.91 4.83 7.24
C ARG A 39 1.71 6.09 7.59
N SER A 40 2.58 6.55 6.69
CA SER A 40 3.31 7.81 6.88
C SER A 40 2.35 9.01 6.89
N SER A 41 1.44 9.08 5.94
CA SER A 41 0.41 10.14 5.86
C SER A 41 -0.46 10.19 7.12
N CYS A 42 -0.80 9.03 7.71
CA CYS A 42 -1.52 8.96 8.97
C CYS A 42 -0.73 9.58 10.13
N LYS A 43 0.60 9.36 10.19
CA LYS A 43 1.45 10.00 11.20
C LYS A 43 1.50 11.51 11.00
N ASP A 44 1.54 11.99 9.76
CA ASP A 44 1.56 13.42 9.46
C ASP A 44 0.21 14.08 9.79
N ALA A 45 -0.91 13.43 9.47
CA ALA A 45 -2.24 13.88 9.91
C ALA A 45 -2.33 14.00 11.44
N MET A 46 -1.73 13.06 12.19
CA MET A 46 -1.65 13.13 13.65
C MET A 46 -0.77 14.29 14.15
N LYS A 47 0.31 14.64 13.44
CA LYS A 47 1.09 15.86 13.77
C LYS A 47 0.25 17.12 13.59
N ILE A 48 -0.54 17.20 12.52
CA ILE A 48 -1.46 18.32 12.25
C ILE A 48 -2.51 18.43 13.37
N TYR A 49 -3.07 17.31 13.82
CA TYR A 49 -3.99 17.27 14.96
C TYR A 49 -3.34 17.85 16.23
N LYS A 50 -2.15 17.35 16.58
CA LYS A 50 -1.38 17.81 17.75
C LYS A 50 -0.96 19.28 17.66
N ALA A 51 -0.83 19.82 16.45
CA ALA A 51 -0.56 21.24 16.20
C ALA A 51 -1.82 22.13 16.35
N GLY A 52 -2.96 21.59 16.79
CA GLY A 52 -4.17 22.36 17.05
C GLY A 52 -5.05 22.59 15.81
N ASN A 53 -4.85 21.81 14.74
CA ASN A 53 -5.62 21.92 13.50
C ASN A 53 -6.51 20.67 13.28
N PRO A 54 -7.53 20.42 14.13
CA PRO A 54 -8.31 19.19 14.10
C PRO A 54 -9.17 19.04 12.84
N GLU A 55 -9.64 20.15 12.24
CA GLU A 55 -10.46 20.10 11.03
C GLU A 55 -9.64 19.64 9.82
N LEU A 56 -8.44 20.22 9.63
CA LEU A 56 -7.52 19.81 8.58
C LEU A 56 -7.08 18.35 8.77
N SER A 57 -6.78 17.97 10.01
CA SER A 57 -6.43 16.60 10.35
C SER A 57 -7.57 15.62 10.06
N LEU A 58 -8.82 15.96 10.39
CA LEU A 58 -9.99 15.13 10.08
C LEU A 58 -10.16 14.90 8.58
N ARG A 59 -10.00 15.96 7.76
CA ARG A 59 -10.06 15.84 6.30
C ARG A 59 -8.97 14.88 5.79
N ALA A 60 -7.75 15.00 6.31
CA ALA A 60 -6.65 14.11 5.98
C ALA A 60 -6.95 12.66 6.39
N PHE A 61 -7.41 12.40 7.62
CA PHE A 61 -7.75 11.06 8.07
C PHE A 61 -8.86 10.41 7.22
N ARG A 62 -9.89 11.16 6.82
CA ARG A 62 -10.95 10.64 5.95
C ARG A 62 -10.43 10.23 4.58
N PHE A 63 -9.55 11.04 3.99
CA PHE A 63 -8.89 10.69 2.73
C PHE A 63 -8.05 9.42 2.88
N ILE A 64 -7.21 9.34 3.93
CA ILE A 64 -6.36 8.17 4.18
C ILE A 64 -7.21 6.92 4.43
N LEU A 65 -8.35 7.04 5.11
CA LEU A 65 -9.29 5.94 5.34
C LEU A 65 -9.84 5.40 4.02
N GLU A 66 -10.25 6.27 3.10
CA GLU A 66 -10.77 5.88 1.79
C GLU A 66 -9.70 5.12 1.00
N GLU A 67 -8.49 5.67 0.91
CA GLU A 67 -7.38 5.04 0.18
C GLU A 67 -6.91 3.73 0.83
N SER A 68 -6.93 3.65 2.16
CA SER A 68 -6.63 2.41 2.88
C SER A 68 -7.69 1.33 2.59
N GLY A 69 -8.97 1.73 2.45
CA GLY A 69 -10.03 0.83 2.03
C GLY A 69 -9.82 0.30 0.60
N LYS A 70 -9.44 1.17 -0.34
CA LYS A 70 -9.10 0.77 -1.72
C LYS A 70 -7.93 -0.21 -1.75
N LEU A 71 -6.89 0.06 -0.96
CA LEU A 71 -5.77 -0.88 -0.82
C LEU A 71 -6.26 -2.22 -0.26
N PHE A 72 -7.02 -2.21 0.84
CA PHE A 72 -7.51 -3.42 1.48
C PHE A 72 -8.28 -4.33 0.51
N TYR A 73 -9.18 -3.77 -0.31
CA TYR A 73 -9.92 -4.54 -1.31
C TYR A 73 -9.10 -4.99 -2.52
N SER A 74 -7.92 -4.40 -2.75
CA SER A 74 -7.05 -4.75 -3.89
C SER A 74 -5.93 -5.72 -3.52
N ILE A 75 -5.78 -6.09 -2.25
CA ILE A 75 -4.83 -7.12 -1.81
C ILE A 75 -5.34 -8.48 -2.29
N ASP A 76 -4.74 -8.96 -3.38
CA ASP A 76 -5.20 -10.15 -4.10
C ASP A 76 -4.59 -11.46 -3.56
N TYR A 77 -3.38 -11.48 -2.97
CA TYR A 77 -2.60 -12.75 -2.86
C TYR A 77 -1.70 -12.97 -1.61
N VAL A 78 -1.75 -14.22 -1.09
CA VAL A 78 -0.84 -15.09 -0.28
C VAL A 78 -0.36 -14.70 1.12
N ASP A 79 -0.02 -13.45 1.42
CA ASP A 79 0.50 -13.08 2.75
C ASP A 79 -0.53 -12.26 3.55
N GLY A 80 -1.23 -12.92 4.47
CA GLY A 80 -2.18 -12.28 5.39
C GLY A 80 -1.57 -11.20 6.27
N GLY A 81 -0.24 -11.06 6.28
CA GLY A 81 0.47 -9.97 6.94
C GLY A 81 0.04 -8.58 6.45
N LEU A 82 0.07 -8.33 5.13
CA LEU A 82 -0.24 -7.00 4.59
C LEU A 82 -1.72 -6.65 4.74
N GLU A 83 -2.60 -7.63 4.56
CA GLU A 83 -4.04 -7.49 4.80
C GLU A 83 -4.30 -7.11 6.26
N CYS A 84 -3.74 -7.87 7.22
CA CYS A 84 -3.87 -7.61 8.64
C CYS A 84 -3.32 -6.23 9.03
N MET A 85 -2.14 -5.86 8.53
CA MET A 85 -1.55 -4.54 8.78
C MET A 85 -2.41 -3.41 8.22
N THR A 86 -3.02 -3.59 7.05
CA THR A 86 -3.91 -2.60 6.44
C THR A 86 -5.23 -2.50 7.24
N ALA A 87 -5.78 -3.61 7.71
CA ALA A 87 -6.95 -3.61 8.60
C ALA A 87 -6.68 -2.88 9.92
N LEU A 88 -5.51 -3.11 10.53
CA LEU A 88 -5.08 -2.39 11.74
C LEU A 88 -4.97 -0.89 11.48
N LEU A 89 -4.36 -0.48 10.36
CA LEU A 89 -4.28 0.92 9.98
C LEU A 89 -5.67 1.55 9.81
N ILE A 90 -6.61 0.86 9.16
CA ILE A 90 -8.01 1.31 9.03
C ILE A 90 -8.65 1.51 10.40
N SER A 91 -8.45 0.57 11.33
CA SER A 91 -8.96 0.67 12.70
C SER A 91 -8.39 1.89 13.43
N ASP A 92 -7.09 2.11 13.35
CA ASP A 92 -6.41 3.25 13.97
C ASP A 92 -6.91 4.59 13.40
N ILE A 93 -7.10 4.68 12.08
CA ILE A 93 -7.64 5.88 11.43
C ILE A 93 -9.07 6.16 11.90
N LYS A 94 -9.92 5.13 12.01
CA LYS A 94 -11.30 5.28 12.52
C LYS A 94 -11.30 5.79 13.96
N ALA A 95 -10.40 5.31 14.81
CA ALA A 95 -10.25 5.80 16.17
C ALA A 95 -9.84 7.28 16.19
N ALA A 96 -8.85 7.67 15.38
CA ALA A 96 -8.39 9.05 15.26
C ALA A 96 -9.48 10.01 14.73
N ILE A 97 -10.30 9.57 13.76
CA ILE A 97 -11.48 10.31 13.28
C ILE A 97 -12.45 10.55 14.43
N SER A 98 -12.79 9.51 15.19
CA SER A 98 -13.69 9.62 16.34
C SER A 98 -13.17 10.62 17.38
N GLU A 99 -11.86 10.63 17.62
CA GLU A 99 -11.23 11.57 18.54
C GLU A 99 -11.34 13.02 18.03
N CYS A 100 -11.01 13.27 16.76
CA CYS A 100 -11.14 14.59 16.15
C CYS A 100 -12.58 15.12 16.24
N GLU A 101 -13.56 14.28 15.90
CA GLU A 101 -14.97 14.64 15.95
C GLU A 101 -15.47 14.89 17.37
N LYS A 102 -14.96 14.16 18.37
CA LYS A 102 -15.25 14.42 19.79
C LYS A 102 -14.64 15.74 20.25
N PHE A 103 -13.40 16.04 19.84
CA PHE A 103 -12.72 17.29 20.17
C PHE A 103 -13.51 18.48 19.62
N MET A 104 -13.82 18.49 18.32
CA MET A 104 -14.54 19.61 17.70
C MET A 104 -15.92 19.82 18.31
N ARG A 105 -16.66 18.74 18.62
CA ARG A 105 -17.95 18.85 19.32
C ARG A 105 -17.82 19.53 20.69
N LYS A 106 -16.79 19.19 21.46
CA LYS A 106 -16.54 19.83 22.77
C LYS A 106 -16.20 21.31 22.62
N SER A 107 -15.37 21.65 21.63
CA SER A 107 -14.97 23.03 21.36
C SER A 107 -16.11 23.91 20.85
N SER A 108 -17.12 23.34 20.18
CA SER A 108 -18.30 24.09 19.71
C SER A 108 -19.38 24.32 20.78
N CYS A 109 -19.29 23.64 21.92
CA CYS A 109 -20.22 23.82 23.06
C CYS A 109 -19.69 24.78 24.14
N GLN A 110 -18.54 25.41 23.90
CA GLN A 110 -17.95 26.47 24.74
C GLN A 110 -18.26 27.83 24.12
#